data_AF-A0A521L0D2-F1
#
_entry.id   AF-A0A521L0D2-F1
#
_cell.length_a   1.000
_cell.length_b   1.000
_cell.length_c   1.000
_cell.angle_alpha   90.00
_cell.angle_beta   90.00
_cell.angle_gamma   90.00
#
_symmetry.space_group_name_H-M   'P 1'
#
loop_
_entity.id
_entity.type
_entity.pdbx_description
1 polymer ?
#
loop_
_entity_poly.entity_id
_entity_poly.type
_entity_poly.pdbx_seq_one_letter_code
_entity_poly.pdbx_strand_id
1 'polypeptide(L)'
;MQITIKTRPTKRQGLAFDLYYRWKGERYRPLLGYNLTKQEAEQRALELIAKIQTGNQLEAQPKSLSPTFRAFLPVYWQTMRIKNRIDMRRPESIIEMHLLPRFGDRTLASLTAEDGLQYITARLKAKAAHWTIRREWNVLMRILNLAVDFDKLDKNRLKRVELPDVAPRTRVATDEEL
;
A
#
# COMPACT_ATOMS: atom_id res chain seq x y z
N MET A 1 -28.28 -12.46 20.34
CA MET A 1 -26.87 -12.46 19.87
C MET A 1 -26.43 -13.89 19.66
N GLN A 2 -26.04 -14.29 18.45
CA GLN A 2 -25.51 -15.64 18.20
C GLN A 2 -23.98 -15.57 18.19
N ILE A 3 -23.37 -16.11 19.24
CA ILE A 3 -21.92 -16.31 19.34
C ILE A 3 -21.71 -17.81 19.22
N THR A 4 -20.79 -18.24 18.37
CA THR A 4 -20.45 -19.66 18.23
C THR A 4 -18.96 -19.84 18.38
N ILE A 5 -18.53 -20.63 19.35
CA ILE A 5 -17.12 -21.03 19.49
C ILE A 5 -17.01 -22.41 18.85
N LYS A 6 -16.08 -22.57 17.91
CA LYS A 6 -15.77 -23.87 17.30
C LYS A 6 -14.35 -24.27 17.65
N THR A 7 -14.15 -25.56 17.88
CA THR A 7 -12.82 -26.13 18.07
C THR A 7 -12.36 -26.80 16.78
N ARG A 8 -11.06 -26.68 16.48
CA ARG A 8 -10.41 -27.45 15.42
C ARG A 8 -9.07 -28.00 15.88
N PRO A 9 -8.72 -29.25 15.53
CA PRO A 9 -7.42 -29.81 15.85
C PRO A 9 -6.32 -29.14 14.99
N THR A 10 -5.16 -28.90 15.59
CA THR A 10 -3.97 -28.39 14.90
C THR A 10 -2.80 -29.34 15.09
N LYS A 11 -1.97 -29.47 14.05
CA LYS A 11 -0.85 -30.45 14.02
C LYS A 11 0.25 -30.19 15.05
N ARG A 12 0.36 -28.97 15.60
CA ARG A 12 1.49 -28.55 16.46
C ARG A 12 1.08 -28.00 17.83
N GLN A 13 -0.14 -27.48 18.00
CA GLN A 13 -0.51 -26.70 19.19
C GLN A 13 -1.79 -27.21 19.88
N GLY A 14 -2.35 -28.35 19.46
CA GLY A 14 -3.54 -28.94 20.05
C GLY A 14 -4.85 -28.38 19.48
N LEU A 15 -5.89 -28.25 20.30
CA LEU A 15 -7.22 -27.75 19.90
C LEU A 15 -7.23 -26.22 19.84
N ALA A 16 -7.39 -25.65 18.66
CA ALA A 16 -7.62 -24.23 18.48
C ALA A 16 -9.10 -23.90 18.73
N PHE A 17 -9.37 -22.79 19.41
CA PHE A 17 -10.71 -22.28 19.69
C PHE A 17 -10.97 -21.04 18.84
N ASP A 18 -11.82 -21.16 17.82
CA ASP A 18 -12.17 -20.08 16.90
C ASP A 18 -13.53 -19.47 17.28
N LEU A 19 -13.59 -18.14 17.36
CA LEU A 19 -14.82 -17.39 17.59
C LEU A 19 -15.52 -17.08 16.27
N TYR A 20 -16.79 -17.44 16.13
CA TYR A 20 -17.65 -17.03 15.02
C TYR A 20 -18.62 -15.99 15.52
N TYR A 21 -18.38 -14.75 15.12
CA TYR A 21 -19.17 -13.61 15.57
C TYR A 21 -19.59 -12.74 14.38
N ARG A 22 -20.83 -12.28 14.38
CA ARG A 22 -21.35 -11.32 13.39
C ARG A 22 -21.77 -10.05 14.10
N TRP A 23 -21.27 -8.92 13.62
CA TRP A 23 -21.58 -7.61 14.18
C TRP A 23 -21.61 -6.56 13.07
N LYS A 24 -22.67 -5.73 13.05
CA LYS A 24 -22.90 -4.67 12.03
C LYS A 24 -22.70 -5.11 10.57
N GLY A 25 -23.08 -6.35 10.24
CA GLY A 25 -22.94 -6.90 8.88
C GLY A 25 -21.57 -7.52 8.57
N GLU A 26 -20.56 -7.30 9.41
CA GLU A 26 -19.23 -7.90 9.27
C GLU A 26 -19.12 -9.24 10.02
N ARG A 27 -18.29 -10.14 9.46
CA ARG A 27 -18.04 -11.47 10.01
C ARG A 27 -16.65 -11.50 10.64
N TYR A 28 -16.60 -11.67 11.96
CA TYR A 28 -15.37 -11.80 12.72
C TYR A 28 -15.07 -13.28 13.00
N ARG A 29 -13.83 -13.68 12.72
CA ARG A 29 -13.33 -15.05 12.97
C ARG A 29 -11.98 -15.10 13.70
N PRO A 30 -11.82 -14.42 14.86
CA PRO A 30 -10.56 -14.44 15.57
C PRO A 30 -10.32 -15.76 16.30
N LEU A 31 -9.04 -16.11 16.44
CA LEU A 31 -8.58 -17.21 17.28
C LEU A 31 -8.57 -16.76 18.75
N LEU A 32 -9.25 -17.50 19.63
CA LEU A 32 -9.29 -17.24 21.08
C LEU A 32 -8.02 -17.75 21.79
N GLY A 33 -7.46 -18.85 21.27
CA GLY A 33 -6.28 -19.52 21.81
C GLY A 33 -6.28 -21.01 21.52
N TYR A 34 -5.35 -21.73 22.15
CA TYR A 34 -5.18 -23.17 22.02
C TYR A 34 -5.41 -23.85 23.37
N ASN A 35 -6.00 -25.05 23.36
CA ASN A 35 -6.27 -25.91 24.52
C ASN A 35 -6.94 -25.18 25.70
N LEU A 36 -7.87 -24.28 25.40
CA LEU A 36 -8.61 -23.54 26.42
C LEU A 36 -9.67 -24.43 27.06
N THR A 37 -9.95 -24.19 28.34
CA THR A 37 -11.19 -24.69 28.95
C THR A 37 -12.40 -23.95 28.39
N LYS A 38 -13.60 -24.53 28.53
CA LYS A 38 -14.85 -23.89 28.07
C LYS A 38 -15.03 -22.50 28.70
N GLN A 39 -14.74 -22.38 29.99
CA GLN A 39 -14.87 -21.13 30.74
C GLN A 39 -13.86 -20.07 30.27
N GLU A 40 -12.60 -20.46 30.03
CA GLU A 40 -11.59 -19.54 29.48
C GLU A 40 -11.91 -19.11 28.05
N ALA A 41 -12.42 -20.02 27.22
CA ALA A 41 -12.84 -19.70 25.86
C ALA A 41 -14.02 -18.70 25.86
N GLU A 42 -14.98 -18.87 26.77
CA GLU A 42 -16.10 -17.94 26.95
C GLU A 42 -15.62 -16.57 27.44
N GLN A 43 -14.73 -16.52 28.43
CA GLN A 43 -14.17 -15.28 28.95
C GLN A 43 -13.37 -14.52 27.87
N ARG A 44 -12.50 -15.22 27.14
CA ARG A 44 -11.74 -14.66 26.00
C ARG A 44 -12.67 -14.18 24.89
N ALA A 45 -13.75 -14.91 24.62
CA ALA A 45 -14.76 -14.51 23.64
C ALA A 45 -15.48 -13.23 24.08
N LEU A 46 -15.89 -13.13 25.35
CA LEU A 46 -16.51 -11.93 25.90
C LEU A 46 -15.57 -10.72 25.84
N GLU A 47 -14.30 -10.90 26.24
CA GLU A 47 -13.28 -9.85 26.14
C GLU A 47 -13.07 -9.40 24.69
N LEU A 48 -13.00 -10.33 23.73
CA LEU A 48 -12.87 -10.01 22.30
C LEU A 48 -14.12 -9.36 21.73
N ILE A 49 -15.31 -9.79 22.14
CA ILE A 49 -16.57 -9.17 21.71
C ILE A 49 -16.69 -7.76 22.26
N ALA A 50 -16.35 -7.55 23.53
CA ALA A 50 -16.27 -6.21 24.12
C ALA A 50 -15.24 -5.37 23.36
N LYS A 51 -14.07 -5.92 23.02
CA LYS A 51 -13.09 -5.23 22.16
C LYS A 51 -13.60 -4.98 20.75
N ILE A 52 -14.44 -5.82 20.16
CA ILE A 52 -15.01 -5.58 18.82
C ILE A 52 -16.15 -4.56 18.87
N GLN A 53 -16.96 -4.57 19.93
CA GLN A 53 -18.08 -3.65 20.12
C GLN A 53 -17.60 -2.26 20.53
N THR A 54 -16.72 -2.19 21.53
CA THR A 54 -16.03 -0.97 21.99
C THR A 54 -14.97 -0.53 21.00
N GLY A 55 -14.28 -1.48 20.36
CA GLY A 55 -13.37 -1.23 19.25
C GLY A 55 -14.11 -0.67 18.05
N ASN A 56 -15.37 -1.02 17.76
CA ASN A 56 -16.15 -0.30 16.74
C ASN A 56 -16.49 1.16 17.14
N GLN A 57 -16.35 1.52 18.42
CA GLN A 57 -16.42 2.91 18.90
C GLN A 57 -15.04 3.59 18.89
N LEU A 58 -13.96 2.80 18.73
CA LEU A 58 -12.54 3.20 18.67
C LEU A 58 -11.84 2.80 17.35
N GLU A 59 -12.58 2.34 16.34
CA GLU A 59 -12.11 1.93 15.00
C GLU A 59 -12.37 3.07 14.00
N ALA A 60 -12.07 4.28 14.44
CA ALA A 60 -10.93 4.90 13.81
C ALA A 60 -9.72 4.49 14.66
N GLN A 61 -9.04 3.39 14.31
CA GLN A 61 -7.60 3.38 14.57
C GLN A 61 -7.13 4.77 14.13
N PRO A 62 -6.28 5.50 14.87
CA PRO A 62 -5.55 6.56 14.22
C PRO A 62 -4.79 5.81 13.13
N LYS A 63 -5.32 5.81 11.89
CA LYS A 63 -4.56 5.50 10.69
C LYS A 63 -3.26 6.22 10.99
N SER A 64 -2.17 5.49 11.15
CA SER A 64 -0.84 6.10 11.09
C SER A 64 -0.98 7.15 10.00
N LEU A 65 -0.94 8.43 10.38
CA LEU A 65 -1.36 9.51 9.51
C LEU A 65 -0.47 9.36 8.29
N SER A 66 -1.03 8.79 7.23
CA SER A 66 -0.24 8.36 6.08
C SER A 66 0.48 9.62 5.63
N PRO A 67 1.82 9.62 5.60
CA PRO A 67 2.56 10.85 5.39
C PRO A 67 2.13 11.46 4.06
N THR A 68 2.29 12.77 3.92
CA THR A 68 2.16 13.37 2.60
C THR A 68 3.24 12.81 1.68
N PHE A 69 2.99 12.84 0.38
CA PHE A 69 3.98 12.43 -0.61
C PHE A 69 5.31 13.15 -0.39
N ARG A 70 5.25 14.46 -0.13
CA ARG A 70 6.40 15.30 0.21
C ARG A 70 7.10 14.85 1.50
N ALA A 71 6.34 14.58 2.57
CA ALA A 71 6.89 14.19 3.86
C ALA A 71 7.60 12.82 3.82
N PHE A 72 7.26 11.95 2.87
CA PHE A 72 7.89 10.64 2.72
C PHE A 72 9.21 10.66 1.92
N LEU A 73 9.50 11.74 1.17
CA LEU A 73 10.69 11.84 0.32
C LEU A 73 12.03 11.66 1.06
N PRO A 74 12.24 12.16 2.30
CA PRO A 74 13.50 11.93 3.01
C PRO A 74 13.84 10.43 3.18
N VAL A 75 12.83 9.59 3.46
CA VAL A 75 13.00 8.12 3.59
C VAL A 75 13.38 7.51 2.24
N TYR A 76 12.73 7.95 1.16
CA TYR A 76 13.06 7.54 -0.20
C TYR A 76 14.52 7.87 -0.55
N TRP A 77 14.97 9.10 -0.27
CA TRP A 77 16.34 9.53 -0.56
C TRP A 77 17.38 8.79 0.26
N GLN A 78 17.11 8.54 1.54
CA GLN A 78 17.98 7.74 2.39
C GLN A 78 18.14 6.32 1.82
N THR A 79 17.05 5.71 1.37
CA THR A 79 17.07 4.36 0.76
C THR A 79 17.87 4.34 -0.55
N MET A 80 17.74 5.38 -1.39
CA MET A 80 18.51 5.48 -2.64
C MET A 80 20.02 5.60 -2.38
N ARG A 81 20.42 6.38 -1.37
CA ARG A 81 21.83 6.55 -0.96
C ARG A 81 22.43 5.22 -0.47
N ILE A 82 21.70 4.48 0.38
CA ILE A 82 22.14 3.16 0.87
C ILE A 82 22.35 2.18 -0.29
N LYS A 83 21.47 2.20 -1.29
CA LYS A 83 21.56 1.32 -2.47
C LYS A 83 22.60 1.76 -3.51
N ASN A 84 23.44 2.74 -3.18
CA ASN A 84 24.49 3.32 -4.02
C ASN A 84 24.05 3.60 -5.47
N ARG A 85 22.87 4.22 -5.63
CA ARG A 85 22.33 4.53 -6.95
C ARG A 85 23.06 5.74 -7.54
N ILE A 86 23.74 5.53 -8.66
CA ILE A 86 24.65 6.48 -9.32
C ILE A 86 23.93 7.74 -9.85
N ASP A 87 22.67 7.63 -10.28
CA ASP A 87 21.90 8.77 -10.82
C ASP A 87 20.73 9.17 -9.89
N MET A 88 21.00 10.13 -9.00
CA MET A 88 19.98 10.76 -8.14
C MET A 88 19.29 11.97 -8.81
N ARG A 89 19.99 12.65 -9.73
CA ARG A 89 19.53 13.90 -10.36
C ARG A 89 18.26 13.69 -11.18
N ARG A 90 18.17 12.55 -11.87
CA ARG A 90 16.98 12.27 -12.70
C ARG A 90 15.72 12.01 -11.86
N PRO A 91 15.72 11.12 -10.84
CA PRO A 91 14.60 11.01 -9.92
C PRO A 91 14.23 12.35 -9.26
N GLU A 92 15.22 13.18 -8.92
CA GLU A 92 15.02 14.47 -8.26
C GLU A 92 14.24 15.42 -9.16
N SER A 93 14.70 15.62 -10.39
CA SER A 93 14.00 16.43 -11.39
C SER A 93 12.56 15.93 -11.67
N ILE A 94 12.36 14.62 -11.78
CA ILE A 94 11.01 14.04 -11.97
C ILE A 94 10.10 14.35 -10.77
N ILE A 95 10.62 14.18 -9.55
CA ILE A 95 9.87 14.43 -8.33
C ILE A 95 9.48 15.90 -8.24
N GLU A 96 10.43 16.81 -8.43
CA GLU A 96 10.22 18.25 -8.29
C GLU A 96 9.33 18.84 -9.37
N MET A 97 9.57 18.50 -10.63
CA MET A 97 8.90 19.13 -11.76
C MET A 97 7.52 18.53 -12.05
N HIS A 98 7.27 17.27 -11.67
CA HIS A 98 6.09 16.54 -12.14
C HIS A 98 5.27 15.89 -11.02
N LEU A 99 5.90 15.27 -10.04
CA LEU A 99 5.16 14.55 -8.99
C LEU A 99 4.72 15.46 -7.84
N LEU A 100 5.61 16.34 -7.35
CA LEU A 100 5.30 17.26 -6.25
C LEU A 100 4.16 18.24 -6.57
N PRO A 101 4.09 18.88 -7.77
CA PRO A 101 2.99 19.80 -8.09
C PRO A 101 1.61 19.15 -8.04
N ARG A 102 1.53 17.82 -8.24
CA ARG A 102 0.25 17.10 -8.28
C ARG A 102 -0.07 16.36 -6.99
N PHE A 103 0.93 15.75 -6.37
CA PHE A 103 0.75 14.80 -5.27
C PHE A 103 1.39 15.27 -3.96
N GLY A 104 2.23 16.31 -3.97
CA GLY A 104 3.11 16.68 -2.86
C GLY A 104 2.41 16.80 -1.50
N ASP A 105 1.28 17.51 -1.47
CA ASP A 105 0.57 17.81 -0.23
C ASP A 105 -0.52 16.78 0.11
N ARG A 106 -0.71 15.79 -0.78
CA ARG A 106 -1.66 14.69 -0.56
C ARG A 106 -1.02 13.59 0.26
N THR A 107 -1.79 13.01 1.17
CA THR A 107 -1.39 11.81 1.91
C THR A 107 -1.28 10.62 0.97
N LEU A 108 -0.29 9.74 1.17
CA LEU A 108 -0.09 8.57 0.30
C LEU A 108 -1.34 7.67 0.26
N ALA A 109 -2.04 7.53 1.39
CA ALA A 109 -3.29 6.76 1.47
C ALA A 109 -4.47 7.39 0.71
N SER A 110 -4.44 8.69 0.41
CA SER A 110 -5.50 9.37 -0.35
C SER A 110 -5.40 9.17 -1.86
N LEU A 111 -4.29 8.63 -2.35
CA LEU A 111 -4.06 8.45 -3.79
C LEU A 111 -4.87 7.26 -4.31
N THR A 112 -5.68 7.52 -5.33
CA THR A 112 -6.55 6.53 -5.98
C THR A 112 -6.02 6.15 -7.36
N ALA A 113 -6.56 5.08 -7.95
CA ALA A 113 -6.26 4.72 -9.34
C ALA A 113 -6.73 5.81 -10.32
N GLU A 114 -7.84 6.49 -10.00
CA GLU A 114 -8.36 7.62 -10.78
C GLU A 114 -7.37 8.79 -10.81
N ASP A 115 -6.75 9.12 -9.68
CA ASP A 115 -5.70 10.14 -9.62
C ASP A 115 -4.52 9.81 -10.55
N GLY A 116 -4.20 8.51 -10.64
CA GLY A 116 -3.20 7.97 -11.56
C GLY A 116 -3.57 8.19 -13.03
N LEU A 117 -4.79 7.84 -13.41
CA LEU A 117 -5.30 8.06 -14.76
C LEU A 117 -5.31 9.55 -15.11
N GLN A 118 -5.83 10.40 -14.22
CA GLN A 118 -5.85 11.85 -14.42
C GLN A 118 -4.45 12.42 -14.63
N TYR A 119 -3.45 11.93 -13.89
CA TYR A 119 -2.07 12.33 -14.09
C TYR A 119 -1.55 11.95 -15.48
N ILE A 120 -1.74 10.70 -15.90
CA ILE A 120 -1.31 10.21 -17.22
C ILE A 120 -1.99 11.01 -18.34
N THR A 121 -3.32 11.20 -18.25
CA THR A 121 -4.08 12.00 -19.21
C THR A 121 -3.57 13.45 -19.27
N ALA A 122 -3.23 14.06 -18.13
CA ALA A 122 -2.67 15.41 -18.10
C ALA A 122 -1.29 15.47 -18.79
N ARG A 123 -0.43 14.46 -18.60
CA ARG A 123 0.88 14.39 -19.27
C ARG A 123 0.77 14.17 -20.77
N LEU A 124 -0.18 13.34 -21.21
CA LEU A 124 -0.49 13.16 -22.63
C LEU A 124 -0.99 14.47 -23.27
N LYS A 125 -1.89 15.20 -22.59
CA LYS A 125 -2.34 16.53 -23.03
C LYS A 125 -1.19 17.53 -23.13
N ALA A 126 -0.23 17.45 -22.22
CA ALA A 126 1.01 18.25 -22.27
C ALA A 126 2.03 17.77 -23.32
N LYS A 127 1.65 16.82 -24.20
CA LYS A 127 2.50 16.25 -25.26
C LYS A 127 3.80 15.62 -24.73
N ALA A 128 3.80 15.12 -23.50
CA ALA A 128 4.95 14.38 -22.97
C ALA A 128 5.11 13.05 -23.74
N ALA A 129 6.35 12.70 -24.10
CA ALA A 129 6.61 11.43 -24.77
C ALA A 129 6.20 10.23 -23.88
N HIS A 130 5.69 9.16 -24.48
CA HIS A 130 5.23 7.98 -23.74
C HIS A 130 6.33 7.38 -22.84
N TRP A 131 7.57 7.34 -23.34
CA TRP A 131 8.74 6.92 -22.56
C TRP A 131 9.01 7.82 -21.35
N THR A 132 8.74 9.11 -21.46
CA THR A 132 8.89 10.08 -20.36
C THR A 132 7.82 9.82 -19.30
N ILE A 133 6.56 9.66 -19.70
CA ILE A 133 5.45 9.31 -18.80
C ILE A 133 5.74 8.01 -18.05
N ARG A 134 6.21 6.97 -18.75
CA ARG A 134 6.57 5.68 -18.14
C ARG A 134 7.70 5.83 -17.11
N ARG A 135 8.68 6.70 -17.37
CA ARG A 135 9.77 6.97 -16.42
C ARG A 135 9.28 7.71 -15.18
N GLU A 136 8.48 8.76 -15.35
CA GLU A 136 7.84 9.49 -14.25
C GLU A 136 7.02 8.53 -13.37
N TRP A 137 6.21 7.68 -14.01
CA TRP A 137 5.40 6.68 -13.35
C TRP A 137 6.21 5.66 -12.55
N ASN A 138 7.33 5.19 -13.11
CA ASN A 138 8.21 4.24 -12.42
C ASN A 138 8.81 4.83 -11.13
N VAL A 139 9.11 6.14 -11.11
CA VAL A 139 9.56 6.84 -9.90
C VAL A 139 8.43 6.88 -8.87
N LEU A 140 7.22 7.24 -9.27
CA LEU A 140 6.04 7.24 -8.40
C LEU A 140 5.78 5.84 -7.81
N MET A 141 5.79 4.80 -8.65
CA MET A 141 5.59 3.41 -8.21
C MET A 141 6.64 2.97 -7.20
N ARG A 142 7.91 3.35 -7.42
CA ARG A 142 8.99 3.01 -6.49
C ARG A 142 8.77 3.67 -5.12
N ILE A 143 8.36 4.93 -5.08
CA ILE A 143 8.08 5.65 -3.83
C ILE A 143 6.91 4.99 -3.09
N LEU A 144 5.82 4.67 -3.79
CA LEU A 144 4.63 4.07 -3.17
C LEU A 144 4.87 2.64 -2.69
N ASN A 145 5.62 1.83 -3.45
CA ASN A 145 6.00 0.50 -3.00
C ASN A 145 6.93 0.57 -1.79
N LEU A 146 7.88 1.51 -1.76
CA LEU A 146 8.73 1.73 -0.59
C LEU A 146 7.91 2.15 0.63
N ALA A 147 6.86 2.96 0.46
CA ALA A 147 5.96 3.31 1.54
C ALA A 147 5.18 2.10 2.09
N VAL A 148 4.87 1.12 1.24
CA VAL A 148 4.31 -0.16 1.68
C VAL A 148 5.35 -0.96 2.47
N ASP A 149 6.58 -1.05 1.97
CA ASP A 149 7.67 -1.78 2.63
C ASP A 149 8.01 -1.21 4.03
N PHE A 150 7.73 0.08 4.26
CA PHE A 150 7.97 0.80 5.54
C PHE A 150 6.71 0.95 6.40
N ASP A 151 5.65 0.19 6.12
CA ASP A 151 4.36 0.23 6.83
C ASP A 151 3.72 1.64 6.90
N LYS A 152 4.03 2.52 5.94
CA LYS A 152 3.42 3.85 5.78
C LYS A 152 2.21 3.84 4.85
N LEU A 153 2.00 2.72 4.16
CA LEU A 153 0.89 2.47 3.27
C LEU A 153 0.52 0.98 3.34
N ASP A 154 -0.77 0.67 3.38
CA ASP A 154 -1.28 -0.72 3.39
C ASP A 154 -1.05 -1.43 2.04
N LYS A 155 -1.26 -0.71 0.94
CA LYS A 155 -1.06 -1.21 -0.42
C LYS A 155 -0.89 -0.07 -1.42
N ASN A 156 -0.16 -0.35 -2.50
CA ASN A 156 -0.07 0.55 -3.63
C ASN A 156 -1.36 0.47 -4.49
N ARG A 157 -2.21 1.49 -4.37
CA ARG A 157 -3.50 1.62 -5.09
C ARG A 157 -3.34 1.91 -6.59
N LEU A 158 -2.18 2.43 -7.00
CA LEU A 158 -1.90 2.85 -8.38
C LEU A 158 -1.24 1.74 -9.22
N LYS A 159 -0.97 0.57 -8.63
CA LYS A 159 -0.24 -0.53 -9.28
C LYS A 159 -0.89 -1.04 -10.58
N ARG A 160 -2.20 -0.89 -10.75
CA ARG A 160 -2.97 -1.42 -11.89
C ARG A 160 -3.39 -0.36 -12.90
N VAL A 161 -2.90 0.88 -12.78
CA VAL A 161 -3.20 1.93 -13.75
C VAL A 161 -2.48 1.64 -15.06
N GLU A 162 -3.21 1.73 -16.16
CA GLU A 162 -2.70 1.49 -17.50
C GLU A 162 -1.78 2.62 -17.97
N LEU A 163 -0.72 2.27 -18.69
CA LEU A 163 0.26 3.19 -19.22
C LEU A 163 0.23 3.17 -20.75
N PRO A 164 0.62 4.28 -21.41
CA PRO A 164 0.70 4.30 -22.87
C PRO A 164 1.76 3.33 -23.39
N ASP A 165 1.47 2.70 -24.52
CA ASP A 165 2.39 1.78 -25.17
C ASP A 165 3.65 2.50 -25.64
N VAL A 166 4.80 1.83 -25.45
CA VAL A 166 6.11 2.33 -25.85
C VAL A 166 6.78 1.34 -26.79
N ALA A 167 7.06 1.77 -28.02
CA ALA A 167 7.92 1.01 -28.90
C ALA A 167 9.39 1.09 -28.43
N PRO A 168 10.16 -0.01 -28.52
CA PRO A 168 11.60 0.03 -28.29
C PRO A 168 12.27 0.92 -29.34
N ARG A 169 13.22 1.76 -28.91
CA ARG A 169 14.07 2.53 -29.84
C ARG A 169 15.22 1.63 -30.29
N THR A 170 15.01 0.89 -31.37
CA THR A 170 16.12 0.20 -32.05
C THR A 170 16.78 1.22 -32.97
N ARG A 171 17.85 1.87 -32.51
CA ARG A 171 18.80 2.54 -33.42
C ARG A 171 19.97 1.58 -33.59
N VAL A 172 20.08 1.01 -34.79
CA VAL A 172 21.29 0.32 -35.23
C VAL A 172 22.16 1.38 -35.89
N ALA A 173 23.43 1.49 -35.48
CA ALA A 173 24.38 2.36 -36.17
C ALA A 173 24.55 1.83 -37.60
N THR A 174 24.49 2.71 -38.59
CA THR A 174 24.76 2.34 -39.98
C THR A 174 26.27 2.21 -40.19
N ASP A 175 26.70 1.44 -41.20
CA ASP A 175 28.13 1.22 -41.49
C ASP A 175 28.90 2.53 -41.76
N GLU A 176 28.20 3.61 -42.13
CA GLU A 176 28.76 4.97 -42.29
C GLU A 176 29.06 5.69 -40.96
N GLU A 177 28.56 5.18 -39.82
CA GLU A 177 28.76 5.74 -38.48
C GLU A 177 29.83 4.95 -37.66
N LEU A 178 30.48 3.94 -38.25
CA LEU A 178 31.54 3.10 -37.65
C LEU A 178 32.95 3.54 -38.08
#